data_AF-A0A2L0B151-F1
#
_entry.id   AF-A0A2L0B151-F1
#
_cell.length_a   1.000
_cell.length_b   1.000
_cell.length_c   1.000
_cell.angle_alpha   90.00
_cell.angle_beta   90.00
_cell.angle_gamma   90.00
#
_symmetry.space_group_name_H-M   'P 1'
#
loop_
_entity.id
_entity.type
_entity.pdbx_description
1 polymer ?
#
loop_
_entity_poly.entity_id
_entity_poly.type
_entity_poly.pdbx_seq_one_letter_code
_entity_poly.pdbx_strand_id
1 'polypeptide(L)'
;VYTIPEPLRDRMEMIEVSGYVAEEKLAIAKQYLLPQAMKDSGLKEYLVSIKDDALVTLIKNYCRESGVRNLQKHIEKFVRKVVYKIVKDDAKFIEVTSRNLSEFVGKPLFARDRMYDRTPPGVVMGLAWSAMGGVILYIETITKRPSSEKGSQGSLELTGHLG
;
A
#
# COMPACT_ATOMS: atom_id res chain seq x y z
N VAL A 1 -9.21 -18.77 0.59
CA VAL A 1 -10.34 -19.51 1.19
C VAL A 1 -11.06 -20.36 0.14
N TYR A 2 -11.39 -19.83 -1.04
CA TYR A 2 -12.07 -20.58 -2.11
C TYR A 2 -11.27 -21.73 -2.75
N THR A 3 -9.95 -21.79 -2.53
CA THR A 3 -9.05 -22.80 -3.10
C THR A 3 -8.71 -23.95 -2.14
N ILE A 4 -9.20 -23.92 -0.89
CA ILE A 4 -8.94 -24.98 0.08
C ILE A 4 -9.95 -26.11 -0.15
N PRO A 5 -9.51 -27.38 -0.33
CA PRO A 5 -10.41 -28.51 -0.52
C PRO A 5 -11.39 -28.66 0.65
N GLU A 6 -12.66 -28.92 0.32
CA GLU A 6 -13.75 -29.08 1.29
C GLU A 6 -13.44 -30.09 2.41
N PRO A 7 -12.82 -31.27 2.15
CA PRO A 7 -12.48 -32.22 3.21
C PRO A 7 -11.47 -31.70 4.25
N LEU A 8 -10.60 -30.77 3.85
CA LEU A 8 -9.64 -30.15 4.78
C LEU A 8 -10.31 -29.01 5.53
N ARG A 9 -11.14 -28.22 4.84
CA ARG A 9 -11.86 -27.10 5.44
C ARG A 9 -12.79 -27.55 6.57
N ASP A 10 -13.46 -28.69 6.42
CA ASP A 10 -14.33 -29.28 7.44
C ASP A 10 -13.57 -29.69 8.73
N ARG A 11 -12.25 -29.92 8.61
CA ARG A 11 -11.37 -30.32 9.73
C ARG A 11 -10.55 -29.17 10.30
N MET A 12 -10.76 -27.94 9.84
CA MET A 12 -10.01 -26.77 10.28
C MET A 12 -10.94 -25.75 10.92
N GLU A 13 -10.51 -25.17 12.04
CA GLU A 13 -11.12 -23.94 12.54
C GLU A 13 -10.60 -22.76 11.71
N MET A 14 -11.52 -22.00 11.14
CA MET A 14 -11.19 -20.84 10.32
C MET A 14 -11.16 -19.58 11.18
N ILE A 15 -9.95 -19.08 11.45
CA ILE A 15 -9.74 -17.79 12.12
C ILE A 15 -9.32 -16.77 11.08
N GLU A 16 -10.16 -15.74 10.87
CA GLU A 16 -9.86 -14.66 9.95
C GLU A 16 -9.08 -13.55 10.66
N VAL A 17 -7.90 -13.22 10.14
CA VAL A 17 -7.09 -12.09 10.61
C VAL A 17 -7.25 -10.95 9.63
N SER A 18 -7.84 -9.84 10.09
CA SER A 18 -8.02 -8.64 9.28
C SER A 18 -6.69 -7.92 9.02
N GLY A 19 -6.71 -7.06 7.99
CA GLY A 19 -5.61 -6.11 7.77
C GLY A 19 -5.53 -5.04 8.87
N TYR A 20 -4.47 -4.23 8.80
CA TYR A 20 -4.21 -3.17 9.77
C TYR A 20 -4.59 -1.80 9.22
N VAL A 21 -5.13 -0.93 10.08
CA VAL A 21 -5.31 0.50 9.76
C VAL A 21 -3.99 1.27 9.84
N ALA A 22 -3.95 2.50 9.32
CA ALA A 22 -2.71 3.27 9.23
C ALA A 22 -2.05 3.50 10.61
N GLU A 23 -2.87 3.74 11.64
CA GLU A 23 -2.44 3.95 13.02
C GLU A 23 -1.85 2.67 13.62
N GLU A 24 -2.46 1.51 13.36
CA GLU A 24 -1.94 0.21 13.79
C GLU A 24 -0.61 -0.11 13.09
N LYS A 25 -0.50 0.18 11.79
CA LYS A 25 0.76 0.02 11.06
C LYS A 25 1.86 0.92 11.60
N LEU A 26 1.54 2.14 11.99
CA LEU A 26 2.49 3.04 12.63
C LEU A 26 2.97 2.45 13.97
N ALA A 27 2.06 1.95 14.80
CA ALA A 27 2.41 1.30 16.06
C ALA A 27 3.30 0.07 15.83
N ILE A 28 2.94 -0.81 14.89
CA ILE A 28 3.72 -2.01 14.52
C ILE A 28 5.10 -1.62 14.00
N ALA A 29 5.19 -0.58 13.17
CA ALA A 29 6.46 -0.09 12.64
C ALA A 29 7.39 0.39 13.76
N LYS A 30 6.88 1.14 14.73
CA LYS A 30 7.67 1.68 15.84
C LYS A 30 8.09 0.61 16.84
N GLN A 31 7.18 -0.30 17.20
CA GLN A 31 7.42 -1.29 18.25
C GLN A 31 8.24 -2.49 17.76
N TYR A 32 8.10 -2.88 16.49
CA TYR A 32 8.66 -4.13 15.99
C TYR A 32 9.54 -3.95 14.76
N LEU A 33 9.03 -3.38 13.67
CA LEU A 33 9.73 -3.42 12.38
C LEU A 33 11.01 -2.58 12.39
N LEU A 34 10.94 -1.37 12.95
CA LEU A 34 12.08 -0.45 12.96
C LEU A 34 13.19 -0.93 13.92
N PRO A 35 12.91 -1.31 15.18
CA PRO A 35 13.93 -1.90 16.05
C PRO A 35 14.58 -3.13 15.45
N GLN A 36 13.79 -4.01 14.84
CA GLN A 36 14.30 -5.22 14.17
C GLN A 36 15.24 -4.86 13.00
N ALA A 37 14.82 -3.97 12.11
CA ALA A 37 15.64 -3.55 10.97
C ALA A 37 16.94 -2.83 11.39
N MET A 38 16.89 -2.02 12.46
CA MET A 38 18.07 -1.37 13.03
C MET A 38 19.05 -2.37 13.62
N LYS A 39 18.54 -3.36 14.38
CA LYS A 39 19.34 -4.46 14.93
C LYS A 39 20.02 -5.27 13.82
N ASP A 40 19.26 -5.66 12.80
CA ASP A 40 19.77 -6.47 11.68
C ASP A 40 20.81 -5.73 10.84
N SER A 41 20.74 -4.40 10.79
CA SER A 41 21.72 -3.56 10.08
C SER A 41 22.87 -3.06 10.97
N GLY A 42 22.90 -3.43 12.26
CA GLY A 42 23.92 -2.98 13.21
C GLY A 42 23.88 -1.47 13.52
N LEU A 43 22.74 -0.81 13.27
CA LEU A 43 22.60 0.63 13.47
C LEU A 43 22.32 0.94 14.94
N LYS A 44 23.16 1.78 15.55
CA LYS A 44 22.99 2.19 16.96
C LYS A 44 21.97 3.33 17.05
N GLU A 45 21.13 3.28 18.08
CA GLU A 45 20.01 4.23 18.27
C GLU A 45 20.44 5.70 18.36
N TYR A 46 21.62 5.99 18.94
CA TYR A 46 22.08 7.37 19.08
C TYR A 46 22.51 8.03 17.76
N LEU A 47 22.71 7.25 16.69
CA LEU A 47 23.15 7.77 15.39
C LEU A 47 21.98 8.22 14.50
N VAL A 48 20.75 7.80 14.82
CA VAL A 48 19.58 8.09 13.98
C VAL A 48 18.38 8.49 14.81
N SER A 49 17.66 9.51 14.37
CA SER A 49 16.31 9.82 14.87
C SER A 49 15.31 9.76 13.72
N ILE A 50 14.29 8.92 13.87
CA ILE A 50 13.26 8.73 12.86
C ILE A 50 11.96 9.27 13.44
N LYS A 51 11.44 10.32 12.81
CA LYS A 51 10.21 10.96 13.24
C LYS A 51 9.00 10.18 12.74
N ASP A 52 7.91 10.26 13.52
CA ASP A 52 6.66 9.59 13.19
C ASP A 52 6.06 10.10 11.86
N ASP A 53 6.27 11.37 11.51
CA ASP A 53 5.83 11.95 10.24
C ASP A 53 6.45 11.24 9.03
N ALA A 54 7.71 10.81 9.14
CA ALA A 54 8.40 10.04 8.12
C ALA A 54 7.76 8.67 7.95
N LEU A 55 7.44 7.98 9.05
CA LEU A 55 6.77 6.68 9.02
C LEU A 55 5.34 6.78 8.46
N VAL A 56 4.59 7.81 8.85
CA VAL A 56 3.25 8.07 8.29
C VAL A 56 3.33 8.34 6.78
N THR A 57 4.31 9.13 6.34
CA THR A 57 4.55 9.39 4.92
C THR A 57 4.94 8.11 4.19
N LEU A 58 5.76 7.25 4.81
CA LEU A 58 6.17 5.96 4.24
C LEU A 58 4.96 5.04 4.02
N ILE A 59 4.09 4.94 5.03
CA ILE A 59 2.87 4.12 4.98
C ILE A 59 1.95 4.62 3.86
N LYS A 60 1.67 5.92 3.81
CA LYS A 60 0.72 6.49 2.84
C LYS A 60 1.23 6.44 1.39
N ASN A 61 2.48 6.83 1.17
CA ASN A 61 2.97 7.14 -0.18
C ASN A 61 3.75 5.99 -0.83
N TYR A 62 4.14 4.97 -0.06
CA TYR A 62 4.95 3.86 -0.56
C TYR A 62 4.32 2.49 -0.32
N CYS A 63 3.30 2.37 0.54
CA CYS A 63 2.72 1.08 0.91
C CYS A 63 1.20 1.04 0.63
N ARG A 64 0.77 0.24 -0.35
CA ARG A 64 -0.66 -0.07 -0.60
C ARG A 64 -0.93 -1.55 -0.45
N GLU A 65 -1.07 -1.97 0.79
CA GLU A 65 -1.44 -3.34 1.16
C GLU A 65 -2.28 -3.32 2.44
N SER A 66 -2.94 -4.42 2.75
CA SER A 66 -3.67 -4.62 4.02
C SER A 66 -2.72 -4.98 5.18
N GLY A 67 -1.61 -5.66 4.89
CA GLY A 67 -0.58 -6.05 5.86
C GLY A 67 0.56 -5.04 6.05
N VAL A 68 1.71 -5.52 6.52
CA VAL A 68 2.93 -4.71 6.77
C VAL A 68 4.18 -5.24 6.04
N ARG A 69 4.03 -6.14 5.07
CA ARG A 69 5.16 -6.77 4.36
C ARG A 69 5.93 -5.78 3.48
N ASN A 70 5.23 -4.98 2.69
CA ASN A 70 5.85 -3.89 1.92
C ASN A 70 6.41 -2.81 2.85
N LEU A 71 5.70 -2.50 3.93
CA LEU A 71 6.18 -1.55 4.94
C LEU A 71 7.53 -2.01 5.53
N GLN A 72 7.63 -3.27 5.93
CA GLN A 72 8.87 -3.89 6.42
C GLN A 72 10.00 -3.76 5.40
N LYS A 73 9.78 -4.17 4.13
CA LYS A 73 10.79 -4.06 3.06
C LYS A 73 11.28 -2.63 2.87
N HIS A 74 10.36 -1.66 2.92
CA HIS A 74 10.72 -0.25 2.79
C HIS A 74 11.53 0.24 3.98
N ILE A 75 11.19 -0.15 5.21
CA ILE A 75 11.96 0.16 6.42
C ILE A 75 13.37 -0.45 6.33
N GLU A 76 13.52 -1.71 5.94
CA GLU A 76 14.82 -2.37 5.77
C GLU A 76 15.68 -1.70 4.69
N LYS A 77 15.08 -1.29 3.57
CA LYS A 77 15.78 -0.53 2.51
C LYS A 77 16.24 0.83 3.03
N PHE A 78 15.36 1.53 3.74
CA PHE A 78 15.59 2.82 4.35
C PHE A 78 16.75 2.78 5.35
N VAL A 79 16.70 1.87 6.32
CA VAL A 79 17.74 1.71 7.35
C VAL A 79 19.09 1.40 6.73
N ARG A 80 19.16 0.50 5.75
CA ARG A 80 20.42 0.20 5.02
C ARG A 80 20.99 1.44 4.33
N LYS A 81 20.15 2.31 3.77
CA LYS A 81 20.59 3.56 3.14
C LYS A 81 21.10 4.58 4.16
N VAL A 82 20.48 4.66 5.33
CA VAL A 82 20.98 5.49 6.45
C VAL A 82 22.35 5.01 6.89
N VAL A 83 22.52 3.70 7.12
CA VAL A 83 23.82 3.10 7.49
C VAL A 83 24.89 3.43 6.45
N TYR A 84 24.58 3.26 5.16
CA TYR A 84 25.50 3.60 4.09
C TYR A 84 25.91 5.08 4.11
N LYS A 85 24.98 6.00 4.37
CA LYS A 85 25.25 7.44 4.45
C LYS A 85 26.14 7.79 5.66
N ILE A 86 25.90 7.16 6.81
CA ILE A 86 26.74 7.32 8.01
C ILE A 86 28.18 6.91 7.72
N VAL A 87 28.38 5.73 7.12
CA VAL A 87 29.72 5.20 6.84
C VAL A 87 30.43 6.01 5.76
N LYS A 88 29.70 6.46 4.73
CA LYS A 88 30.28 7.21 3.62
C LYS A 88 30.70 8.64 4.01
N ASP A 89 29.83 9.35 4.73
CA ASP A 89 30.00 10.77 5.01
C ASP A 89 30.56 11.04 6.42
N ASP A 90 30.95 10.00 7.15
CA ASP A 90 31.34 10.02 8.58
C ASP A 90 30.34 10.83 9.45
N ALA A 91 29.05 10.67 9.13
CA ALA A 91 27.98 11.48 9.71
C ALA A 91 27.73 11.05 11.15
N LYS A 92 27.86 12.00 12.09
CA LYS A 92 27.66 11.73 13.53
C LYS A 92 26.20 11.47 13.91
N PHE A 93 25.25 12.04 13.17
CA PHE A 93 23.82 11.92 13.44
C PHE A 93 23.00 12.19 12.18
N ILE A 94 21.96 11.39 11.95
CA ILE A 94 21.01 11.58 10.86
C ILE A 94 19.59 11.66 11.42
N GLU A 95 18.91 12.76 11.16
CA GLU A 95 17.48 12.90 11.42
C GLU A 95 16.68 12.62 10.15
N VAL A 96 15.68 11.75 10.25
CA VAL A 96 14.82 11.38 9.13
C VAL A 96 13.42 11.91 9.39
N THR A 97 12.97 12.75 8.47
CA THR A 97 11.69 13.46 8.49
C THR A 97 10.93 13.18 7.19
N SER A 98 9.66 13.57 7.14
CA SER A 98 8.85 13.47 5.90
C SER A 98 9.51 14.14 4.68
N ARG A 99 10.30 15.20 4.89
CA ARG A 99 10.91 16.01 3.81
C ARG A 99 12.11 15.34 3.14
N ASN A 100 12.94 14.63 3.91
CA ASN A 100 14.14 13.98 3.39
C ASN A 100 13.96 12.48 3.15
N LEU A 101 12.81 11.91 3.50
CA LEU A 101 12.49 10.50 3.31
C LEU A 101 12.77 10.02 1.87
N SER A 102 12.45 10.83 0.86
CA SER A 102 12.66 10.47 -0.55
C SER A 102 14.12 10.27 -0.94
N GLU A 103 15.08 10.84 -0.20
CA GLU A 103 16.51 10.60 -0.43
C GLU A 103 16.89 9.14 -0.15
N PHE A 104 16.18 8.49 0.78
CA PHE A 104 16.49 7.14 1.23
C PHE A 104 15.66 6.06 0.51
N VAL A 105 14.34 6.29 0.35
CA VAL A 105 13.44 5.28 -0.25
C VAL A 105 13.20 5.48 -1.74
N GLY A 106 13.47 6.68 -2.28
CA GLY A 106 13.20 7.09 -3.65
C GLY A 106 11.97 7.99 -3.77
N LYS A 107 11.50 8.22 -4.99
CA LYS A 107 10.28 9.01 -5.23
C LYS A 107 9.02 8.25 -4.74
N PRO A 108 8.00 8.95 -4.24
CA PRO A 108 6.70 8.37 -3.91
C PRO A 108 6.13 7.50 -5.03
N LEU A 109 5.68 6.29 -4.69
CA LEU A 109 5.01 5.38 -5.64
C LEU A 109 3.53 5.73 -5.81
N PHE A 110 2.91 6.18 -4.73
CA PHE A 110 1.49 6.51 -4.67
C PHE A 110 1.35 7.99 -4.28
N ALA A 111 1.06 8.84 -5.27
CA ALA A 111 0.95 10.27 -5.05
C ALA A 111 -0.49 10.74 -4.75
N ARG A 112 -1.51 9.95 -5.11
CA ARG A 112 -2.93 10.30 -4.96
C ARG A 112 -3.73 9.13 -4.45
N ASP A 113 -4.57 9.35 -3.44
CA ASP A 113 -5.46 8.32 -2.88
C ASP A 113 -6.56 7.90 -3.85
N ARG A 114 -7.03 8.82 -4.69
CA ARG A 114 -8.06 8.58 -5.70
C ARG A 114 -7.53 8.80 -7.11
N MET A 115 -8.08 8.05 -8.05
CA MET A 115 -7.81 8.23 -9.48
C MET A 115 -8.51 9.49 -9.99
N TYR A 116 -9.76 9.71 -9.56
CA TYR A 116 -10.56 10.88 -9.88
C TYR A 116 -10.90 11.66 -8.59
N ASP A 117 -10.65 12.98 -8.59
CA ASP A 117 -11.05 13.86 -7.47
C ASP A 117 -12.58 13.98 -7.40
N ARG A 118 -13.21 14.13 -8.57
CA ARG A 118 -14.66 14.01 -8.78
C ARG A 118 -14.88 13.06 -9.95
N THR A 119 -15.73 12.05 -9.76
CA THR A 119 -15.99 11.08 -10.82
C THR A 119 -16.74 11.75 -11.98
N PRO A 120 -16.27 11.59 -13.23
CA PRO A 120 -17.01 12.07 -14.39
C PRO A 120 -18.30 11.25 -14.60
N PRO A 121 -19.29 11.77 -15.36
CA PRO A 121 -20.47 10.99 -15.74
C PRO A 121 -20.08 9.66 -16.37
N GLY A 122 -20.75 8.58 -15.96
CA GLY A 122 -20.45 7.22 -16.41
C GLY A 122 -19.38 6.49 -15.59
N VAL A 123 -18.78 7.12 -14.58
CA VAL A 123 -17.80 6.50 -13.69
C VAL A 123 -18.30 6.52 -12.24
N VAL A 124 -18.20 5.38 -11.55
CA VAL A 124 -18.53 5.26 -10.13
C VAL A 124 -17.44 4.51 -9.37
N MET A 125 -17.26 4.87 -8.11
CA MET A 125 -16.35 4.18 -7.20
C MET A 125 -17.08 3.02 -6.50
N GLY A 126 -16.57 1.81 -6.65
CA GLY A 126 -17.04 0.60 -5.98
C GLY A 126 -16.02 0.07 -4.98
N LEU A 127 -16.50 -0.63 -3.95
CA LEU A 127 -15.67 -1.41 -3.04
C LEU A 127 -15.74 -2.87 -3.45
N ALA A 128 -14.58 -3.52 -3.53
CA ALA A 128 -14.48 -4.93 -3.86
C ALA A 128 -13.63 -5.68 -2.84
N TRP A 129 -13.93 -6.96 -2.63
CA TRP A 129 -13.11 -7.87 -1.85
C TRP A 129 -12.21 -8.68 -2.78
N SER A 130 -10.90 -8.54 -2.64
CA SER A 130 -9.91 -9.32 -3.38
C SER A 130 -9.21 -10.34 -2.49
N ALA A 131 -8.43 -11.25 -3.09
CA ALA A 131 -7.58 -12.17 -2.34
C ALA A 131 -6.54 -11.47 -1.44
N MET A 132 -6.22 -10.19 -1.71
CA MET A 132 -5.29 -9.39 -0.91
C MET A 132 -6.01 -8.49 0.13
N GLY A 133 -7.34 -8.59 0.22
CA GLY A 133 -8.21 -7.79 1.07
C GLY A 133 -9.08 -6.80 0.29
N GLY A 134 -9.66 -5.83 1.01
CA GLY A 134 -10.52 -4.80 0.44
C GLY A 134 -9.76 -3.88 -0.52
N VAL A 135 -10.34 -3.64 -1.69
CA VAL A 135 -9.80 -2.74 -2.72
C VAL A 135 -10.90 -1.83 -3.26
N ILE A 136 -10.50 -0.65 -3.73
CA ILE A 136 -11.40 0.29 -4.41
C ILE A 136 -11.25 0.07 -5.92
N LEU A 137 -12.37 -0.09 -6.62
CA LEU A 137 -12.43 -0.21 -8.07
C LEU A 137 -13.23 0.95 -8.66
N TYR A 138 -12.88 1.36 -9.88
CA TYR A 138 -13.71 2.27 -10.67
C TYR A 138 -14.44 1.45 -11.72
N ILE A 139 -15.76 1.56 -11.74
CA ILE A 139 -16.62 0.97 -12.77
C ILE A 139 -16.92 2.09 -13.75
N GLU A 140 -16.59 1.87 -15.02
CA GLU A 140 -16.72 2.86 -16.08
C GLU A 140 -17.72 2.38 -17.14
N THR A 141 -18.49 3.31 -17.67
CA THR A 141 -19.46 3.08 -18.75
C THR A 141 -19.29 4.15 -19.81
N ILE A 142 -19.28 3.72 -21.07
CA ILE A 142 -19.16 4.63 -22.22
C ILE A 142 -20.25 4.33 -23.24
N THR A 143 -20.84 5.37 -23.80
CA THR A 143 -21.81 5.23 -24.90
C THR A 143 -21.04 5.06 -26.21
N LYS A 144 -21.07 3.85 -26.79
CA LYS A 144 -20.35 3.55 -28.05
C LYS A 144 -21.05 4.09 -29.30
N ARG A 145 -22.39 4.11 -29.33
CA ARG A 145 -23.17 4.57 -30.49
C ARG A 145 -24.18 5.64 -30.07
N PRO A 146 -24.31 6.75 -30.82
CA PRO A 146 -25.29 7.79 -30.53
C PRO A 146 -26.72 7.27 -30.77
N SER A 147 -27.65 7.67 -29.90
CA SER A 147 -29.07 7.24 -29.92
C SER A 147 -29.87 7.72 -31.15
N SER A 148 -29.26 8.42 -32.10
CA SER A 148 -29.93 9.11 -33.20
C SER A 148 -30.31 8.21 -34.39
N GLU A 149 -29.87 6.95 -34.42
CA GLU A 149 -30.28 5.98 -35.44
C GLU A 149 -31.65 5.38 -35.10
N LYS A 150 -32.71 5.88 -35.73
CA LYS A 150 -34.06 5.33 -35.63
C LYS A 150 -34.03 3.83 -35.96
N GLY A 151 -34.32 2.99 -34.96
CA GLY A 151 -34.41 1.53 -35.11
C GLY A 151 -33.22 0.73 -34.60
N SER A 152 -32.16 1.37 -34.07
CA SER A 152 -31.05 0.65 -33.42
C SER A 152 -31.50 0.03 -32.08
N GLN A 153 -31.44 -1.29 -31.96
CA GLN A 153 -31.56 -1.96 -30.66
C GLN A 153 -30.40 -1.58 -29.74
N GLY A 154 -30.66 -1.42 -28.44
CA GLY A 154 -29.61 -1.17 -27.45
C GLY A 154 -28.76 -2.42 -27.23
N SER A 155 -27.44 -2.27 -27.17
CA SER A 155 -26.51 -3.33 -26.81
C SER A 155 -25.64 -2.92 -25.63
N LEU A 156 -25.16 -3.91 -24.86
CA LEU A 156 -24.22 -3.73 -23.76
C LEU A 156 -23.01 -4.62 -23.99
N GLU A 157 -21.84 -4.02 -24.06
CA GLU A 157 -20.56 -4.74 -24.15
C GLU A 157 -19.84 -4.61 -22.82
N LEU A 158 -19.54 -5.74 -22.19
CA LEU A 158 -18.86 -5.81 -20.91
C LEU A 158 -17.39 -6.18 -21.14
N THR A 159 -16.50 -5.53 -20.39
CA THR A 159 -15.05 -5.80 -20.38
C THR A 159 -14.58 -6.09 -18.97
N GLY A 160 -13.48 -6.83 -18.81
CA GLY A 160 -12.81 -7.01 -17.52
C GLY A 160 -12.87 -8.42 -16.92
N HIS A 161 -12.72 -9.48 -17.73
CA HIS A 161 -12.74 -10.88 -17.27
C HIS A 161 -13.93 -11.18 -16.35
N LEU A 162 -15.08 -10.63 -16.70
CA LEU A 162 -16.36 -11.01 -16.13
C LEU A 162 -16.68 -12.37 -16.76
N GLY A 163 -16.79 -13.40 -15.92
CA GLY A 163 -16.88 -14.81 -16.33
C GLY A 163 -18.08 -15.14 -17.20
#